data_AF-A0A6I7WYS3-F1
#
_entry.id   AF-A0A6I7WYS3-F1
#
_cell.length_a   1.000
_cell.length_b   1.000
_cell.length_c   1.000
_cell.angle_alpha   90.00
_cell.angle_beta   90.00
_cell.angle_gamma   90.00
#
_symmetry.space_group_name_H-M   'P 1'
#
loop_
_entity.id
_entity.type
_entity.pdbx_description
1 polymer ?
#
loop_
_entity_poly.entity_id
_entity_poly.type
_entity_poly.pdbx_seq_one_letter_code
_entity_poly.pdbx_strand_id
1 'polypeptide(L)'
;MSKKTRASSRATAHTASYNKATEESYQLTSAPILDQRFRNLPQDVQDEFNKLSKIAEVNGAEVIPRLLELKQQYPLPLIYSCLAIAYGRVDPEKQKQIITENYQKNPKNIFSRCNYARLCLAENEPDEIP
;
A
#
# COMPACT_ATOMS: atom_id res chain seq x y z
N MET A 1 -32.68 4.01 57.07
CA MET A 1 -33.23 4.11 55.70
C MET A 1 -32.15 3.72 54.71
N SER A 2 -32.49 2.81 53.81
CA SER A 2 -31.63 2.11 52.87
C SER A 2 -31.64 2.83 51.51
N LYS A 3 -30.47 3.09 50.89
CA LYS A 3 -30.31 3.13 49.43
C LYS A 3 -28.89 2.68 49.01
N LYS A 4 -28.83 1.41 48.57
CA LYS A 4 -27.89 0.80 47.62
C LYS A 4 -27.70 1.68 46.37
N THR A 5 -26.49 1.65 45.78
CA THR A 5 -26.14 1.38 44.35
C THR A 5 -24.75 1.97 44.04
N ARG A 6 -23.84 1.44 43.21
CA ARG A 6 -23.53 0.15 42.57
C ARG A 6 -22.18 0.42 41.84
N ALA A 7 -21.30 -0.58 41.76
CA ALA A 7 -19.99 -0.49 41.12
C ALA A 7 -20.04 -0.02 39.66
N SER A 8 -19.10 0.85 39.28
CA SER A 8 -18.70 1.11 37.89
C SER A 8 -17.31 0.53 37.65
N SER A 9 -17.24 -0.79 37.55
CA SER A 9 -16.09 -1.54 37.02
C SER A 9 -16.53 -2.14 35.68
N ARG A 10 -16.57 -1.32 34.62
CA ARG A 10 -17.06 -1.79 33.31
C ARG A 10 -16.40 -1.11 32.09
N ALA A 11 -15.16 -0.66 32.23
CA ALA A 11 -14.39 -0.10 31.11
C ALA A 11 -13.21 -0.98 30.65
N THR A 12 -12.88 -2.07 31.33
CA THR A 12 -11.69 -2.89 31.04
C THR A 12 -11.99 -4.24 30.36
N ALA A 13 -13.27 -4.55 30.07
CA ALA A 13 -13.65 -5.86 29.54
C ALA A 13 -13.55 -6.01 28.01
N HIS A 14 -13.47 -4.91 27.25
CA HIS A 14 -13.55 -4.97 25.78
C HIS A 14 -12.19 -5.06 25.06
N THR A 15 -11.08 -4.74 25.73
CA THR A 15 -9.72 -4.88 25.17
C THR A 15 -9.15 -6.29 25.32
N ALA A 16 -9.73 -7.13 26.18
CA ALA A 16 -9.19 -8.46 26.48
C ALA A 16 -9.51 -9.54 25.42
N SER A 17 -10.45 -9.28 24.50
CA SER A 17 -10.96 -10.30 23.57
C SER A 17 -10.27 -10.37 22.21
N TYR A 18 -9.40 -9.41 21.86
CA TYR A 18 -8.70 -9.41 20.57
C TYR A 18 -7.42 -10.27 20.54
N ASN A 19 -6.92 -10.69 21.71
CA ASN A 19 -5.66 -11.42 21.84
C ASN A 19 -5.82 -12.95 21.85
N LYS A 20 -6.85 -13.49 21.19
CA LYS A 20 -6.84 -14.92 20.86
C LYS A 20 -6.26 -15.11 19.46
N ALA A 21 -5.09 -14.52 19.25
CA ALA A 21 -4.25 -14.84 18.12
C ALA A 21 -3.70 -16.25 18.36
N THR A 22 -3.92 -17.14 17.40
CA THR A 22 -3.08 -18.32 17.21
C THR A 22 -1.62 -17.88 17.33
N GLU A 23 -0.79 -18.63 18.07
CA GLU A 23 0.66 -18.38 18.18
C GLU A 23 1.33 -18.64 16.82
N GLU A 24 1.06 -17.79 15.84
CA GLU A 24 1.83 -17.71 14.62
C GLU A 24 3.17 -17.06 14.99
N SER A 25 4.24 -17.85 14.98
CA SER A 25 5.58 -17.33 15.14
C SER A 25 5.88 -16.38 13.97
N TYR A 26 5.90 -15.08 14.22
CA TYR A 26 6.28 -14.09 13.21
C TYR A 26 7.74 -13.71 13.37
N GLN A 27 8.44 -13.59 12.24
CA GLN A 27 9.81 -13.09 12.21
C GLN A 27 9.80 -11.62 11.82
N LEU A 28 10.26 -10.76 12.73
CA LEU A 28 10.55 -9.37 12.41
C LEU A 28 11.88 -9.31 11.65
N THR A 29 11.90 -8.59 10.53
CA THR A 29 13.11 -8.37 9.75
C THR A 29 13.20 -6.92 9.31
N SER A 30 14.41 -6.39 9.27
CA SER A 30 14.72 -5.10 8.62
C SER A 30 15.12 -5.29 7.15
N ALA A 31 15.20 -6.54 6.68
CA ALA A 31 15.47 -6.81 5.28
C ALA A 31 14.31 -6.28 4.40
N PRO A 32 14.60 -5.62 3.28
CA PRO A 32 13.57 -5.09 2.40
C PRO A 32 12.72 -6.23 1.84
N ILE A 33 11.40 -6.08 1.92
CA ILE A 33 10.46 -6.99 1.27
C ILE A 33 10.44 -6.65 -0.22
N LEU A 34 11.25 -7.38 -1.00
CA LEU A 34 11.28 -7.24 -2.45
C LEU A 34 10.36 -8.28 -3.11
N ASP A 35 9.49 -7.80 -4.00
CA ASP A 35 8.70 -8.66 -4.87
C ASP A 35 9.65 -9.59 -5.65
N GLN A 36 9.38 -10.90 -5.62
CA GLN A 36 10.19 -11.87 -6.34
C GLN A 36 10.24 -11.58 -7.84
N ARG A 37 9.16 -11.05 -8.42
CA ARG A 37 9.10 -10.67 -9.84
C ARG A 37 10.04 -9.50 -10.14
N PHE A 38 10.23 -8.59 -9.19
CA PHE A 38 11.18 -7.50 -9.33
C PHE A 38 12.62 -8.01 -9.25
N ARG A 39 12.92 -8.94 -8.34
CA ARG A 39 14.25 -9.57 -8.23
C ARG A 39 14.68 -10.33 -9.49
N ASN A 40 13.72 -10.83 -10.26
CA ASN A 40 13.97 -11.54 -11.50
C ASN A 40 14.18 -10.62 -12.72
N LEU A 41 14.05 -9.30 -12.56
CA LEU A 41 14.32 -8.36 -13.65
C LEU A 41 15.82 -8.30 -13.97
N PRO A 42 16.19 -7.94 -15.20
CA PRO A 42 17.56 -7.57 -15.53
C PRO A 42 18.11 -6.49 -14.58
N GLN A 43 19.39 -6.60 -14.21
CA GLN A 43 19.98 -5.73 -13.18
C GLN A 43 19.98 -4.25 -13.60
N ASP A 44 20.21 -3.98 -14.89
CA ASP A 44 20.14 -2.66 -15.49
C ASP A 44 18.74 -2.03 -15.34
N VAL A 45 17.67 -2.82 -15.53
CA VAL A 45 16.29 -2.37 -15.32
C VAL A 45 16.01 -2.11 -13.84
N GLN A 46 16.53 -2.94 -12.93
CA GLN A 46 16.39 -2.70 -11.48
C GLN A 46 17.09 -1.40 -11.07
N ASP A 47 18.31 -1.18 -11.55
CA ASP A 47 19.10 0.02 -11.24
C ASP A 47 18.46 1.28 -11.84
N GLU A 48 17.93 1.19 -13.06
CA GLU A 48 17.14 2.25 -13.68
C GLU A 48 15.91 2.59 -12.84
N PHE A 49 15.12 1.58 -12.47
CA PHE A 49 13.92 1.76 -11.66
C PHE A 49 14.24 2.44 -10.31
N ASN A 50 15.31 2.01 -9.64
CA ASN A 50 15.76 2.60 -8.37
C ASN A 50 16.18 4.07 -8.49
N LYS A 51 16.67 4.51 -9.65
CA LYS A 51 16.95 5.92 -9.93
C LYS A 51 15.65 6.70 -10.15
N LEU A 52 14.77 6.16 -11.00
CA LEU A 52 13.47 6.77 -11.31
C LEU A 52 12.60 6.92 -10.06
N SER A 53 12.60 5.94 -9.16
CA SER A 53 11.81 5.99 -7.93
C SER A 53 12.22 7.15 -7.01
N LYS A 54 13.52 7.42 -6.90
CA LYS A 54 14.04 8.57 -6.13
C LYS A 54 13.62 9.90 -6.75
N ILE A 55 13.63 9.99 -8.08
CA ILE A 55 13.21 11.21 -8.78
C ILE A 55 11.69 11.39 -8.69
N ALA A 56 10.90 10.31 -8.75
CA ALA A 56 9.44 10.37 -8.64
C ALA A 56 8.94 11.06 -7.36
N GLU A 57 9.69 10.95 -6.26
CA GLU A 57 9.37 11.60 -4.98
C GLU A 57 9.57 13.12 -5.02
N VAL A 58 10.42 13.63 -5.92
CA VAL A 58 10.76 15.05 -6.02
C VAL A 58 10.10 15.69 -7.23
N ASN A 59 10.23 15.06 -8.39
CA ASN A 59 9.73 15.52 -9.69
C ASN A 59 9.06 14.37 -10.45
N GLY A 60 7.78 14.14 -10.19
CA GLY A 60 7.00 13.09 -10.84
C GLY A 60 6.86 13.28 -12.36
N ALA A 61 6.74 14.53 -12.84
CA ALA A 61 6.49 14.83 -14.25
C ALA A 61 7.58 14.30 -15.19
N GLU A 62 8.83 14.38 -14.75
CA GLU A 62 10.01 13.97 -15.52
C GLU A 62 10.06 12.46 -15.76
N VAL A 63 9.68 11.67 -14.76
CA VAL A 63 9.83 10.19 -14.80
C VAL A 63 8.63 9.47 -15.36
N ILE A 64 7.45 10.10 -15.40
CA ILE A 64 6.20 9.49 -15.88
C ILE A 64 6.36 8.82 -17.26
N PRO A 65 6.93 9.46 -18.30
CA PRO A 65 7.05 8.84 -19.62
C PRO A 65 7.82 7.52 -19.58
N ARG A 66 8.97 7.52 -18.89
CA ARG A 66 9.81 6.31 -18.80
C ARG A 66 9.17 5.22 -17.95
N LEU A 67 8.51 5.59 -16.85
CA LEU A 67 7.79 4.64 -16.02
C LEU A 67 6.58 4.00 -16.75
N LEU A 68 5.93 4.72 -17.67
CA LEU A 68 4.88 4.16 -18.52
C LEU A 68 5.42 3.11 -19.50
N GLU A 69 6.59 3.34 -20.10
CA GLU A 69 7.28 2.35 -20.94
C GLU A 69 7.64 1.11 -20.13
N LEU A 70 8.23 1.30 -18.94
CA LEU A 70 8.57 0.20 -18.04
C LEU A 70 7.32 -0.60 -17.62
N LYS A 71 6.18 0.07 -17.36
CA LYS A 71 4.91 -0.59 -17.06
C LYS A 71 4.44 -1.48 -18.21
N GLN A 72 4.62 -1.05 -19.46
CA GLN A 72 4.23 -1.83 -20.64
C GLN A 72 5.10 -3.08 -20.79
N GLN A 73 6.41 -2.96 -20.58
CA GLN A 73 7.35 -4.08 -20.68
C GLN A 73 7.24 -5.05 -19.49
N TYR A 74 7.08 -4.48 -18.29
CA TYR A 74 7.10 -5.19 -17.02
C TYR A 74 5.92 -4.70 -16.15
N PRO A 75 4.71 -5.30 -16.27
CA PRO A 75 3.54 -4.87 -15.52
C PRO A 75 3.61 -5.37 -14.06
N LEU A 76 4.57 -4.87 -13.30
CA LEU A 76 4.82 -5.24 -11.90
C LEU A 76 4.15 -4.26 -10.93
N PRO A 77 3.55 -4.73 -9.82
CA PRO A 77 2.90 -3.88 -8.83
C PRO A 77 3.73 -2.68 -8.39
N LEU A 78 5.05 -2.87 -8.24
CA LEU A 78 5.98 -1.83 -7.81
C LEU A 78 6.09 -0.67 -8.81
N ILE A 79 6.07 -0.96 -10.12
CA ILE A 79 6.14 0.07 -11.18
C ILE A 79 4.85 0.89 -11.19
N TYR A 80 3.69 0.24 -11.04
CA TYR A 80 2.42 0.95 -10.89
C TYR A 80 2.41 1.83 -9.64
N SER A 81 2.89 1.33 -8.50
CA SER A 81 2.99 2.11 -7.26
C SER A 81 3.91 3.34 -7.44
N CYS A 82 5.03 3.20 -8.15
CA CYS A 82 5.91 4.32 -8.48
C CYS A 82 5.22 5.34 -9.40
N LEU A 83 4.50 4.89 -10.42
CA LEU A 83 3.66 5.76 -11.26
C LEU A 83 2.62 6.50 -10.45
N ALA A 84 1.95 5.84 -9.50
CA ALA A 84 0.99 6.48 -8.62
C ALA A 84 1.64 7.59 -7.76
N ILE A 85 2.86 7.38 -7.26
CA ILE A 85 3.62 8.41 -6.54
C ILE A 85 3.93 9.59 -7.46
N ALA A 86 4.39 9.32 -8.68
CA ALA A 86 4.74 10.35 -9.65
C ALA A 86 3.51 11.18 -10.07
N TYR A 87 2.39 10.52 -10.40
CA TYR A 87 1.14 11.20 -10.76
C TYR A 87 0.52 11.97 -9.59
N GLY A 88 0.70 11.55 -8.34
CA GLY A 88 0.13 12.25 -7.18
C GLY A 88 0.53 13.72 -7.07
N ARG A 89 1.63 14.13 -7.71
CA ARG A 89 2.11 15.52 -7.76
C ARG A 89 1.69 16.29 -9.01
N VAL A 90 1.20 15.59 -10.04
CA VAL A 90 0.98 16.14 -11.38
C VAL A 90 -0.50 16.11 -11.74
N ASP A 91 -1.15 14.96 -11.52
CA ASP A 91 -2.52 14.68 -11.92
C ASP A 91 -3.13 13.67 -10.93
N PRO A 92 -3.86 14.15 -9.92
CA PRO A 92 -4.49 13.30 -8.91
C PRO A 92 -5.47 12.29 -9.53
N GLU A 93 -6.19 12.63 -10.60
CA GLU A 93 -7.14 11.72 -11.22
C GLU A 93 -6.43 10.57 -11.93
N LYS A 94 -5.33 10.83 -12.62
CA LYS A 94 -4.48 9.74 -13.14
C LYS A 94 -3.84 8.92 -12.04
N GLN A 95 -3.47 9.52 -10.91
CA GLN A 95 -2.99 8.75 -9.75
C GLN A 95 -4.05 7.73 -9.31
N LYS A 96 -5.31 8.16 -9.15
CA LYS A 96 -6.42 7.25 -8.78
C LYS A 96 -6.57 6.12 -9.79
N GLN A 97 -6.59 6.45 -11.09
CA GLN A 97 -6.70 5.45 -12.17
C GLN A 97 -5.60 4.40 -12.08
N ILE A 98 -4.34 4.82 -11.87
CA ILE A 98 -3.20 3.90 -11.76
C ILE A 98 -3.30 3.02 -10.50
N ILE A 99 -3.74 3.58 -9.36
CA ILE A 99 -3.94 2.82 -8.12
C ILE A 99 -5.02 1.74 -8.32
N THR A 100 -6.17 2.12 -8.87
CA THR A 100 -7.28 1.21 -9.14
C THR A 100 -6.88 0.13 -10.14
N GLU A 101 -6.22 0.49 -11.25
CA GLU A 101 -5.73 -0.47 -12.23
C GLU A 101 -4.72 -1.46 -11.61
N ASN A 102 -3.83 -0.97 -10.75
CA ASN A 102 -2.86 -1.82 -10.07
C ASN A 102 -3.54 -2.85 -9.16
N TYR A 103 -4.53 -2.42 -8.39
CA TYR A 103 -5.29 -3.31 -7.52
C TYR A 103 -6.06 -4.37 -8.32
N GLN A 104 -6.75 -3.96 -9.39
CA GLN A 104 -7.48 -4.89 -10.26
C GLN A 104 -6.55 -5.94 -10.91
N LYS A 105 -5.35 -5.54 -11.35
CA LYS A 105 -4.37 -6.45 -11.96
C LYS A 105 -3.58 -7.28 -10.95
N ASN A 106 -3.38 -6.77 -9.75
CA ASN A 106 -2.55 -7.40 -8.72
C ASN A 106 -3.26 -7.45 -7.35
N PRO A 107 -4.45 -8.08 -7.25
CA PRO A 107 -5.29 -8.00 -6.06
C PRO A 107 -4.74 -8.74 -4.85
N LYS A 108 -3.68 -9.55 -5.01
CA LYS A 108 -2.99 -10.26 -3.91
C LYS A 108 -1.71 -9.55 -3.44
N ASN A 109 -1.27 -8.50 -4.15
CA ASN A 109 -0.07 -7.77 -3.77
C ASN A 109 -0.39 -6.79 -2.62
N ILE A 110 0.41 -6.85 -1.56
CA ILE A 110 0.17 -6.04 -0.35
C ILE A 110 0.24 -4.54 -0.63
N PHE A 111 1.18 -4.09 -1.47
CA PHE A 111 1.32 -2.67 -1.80
C PHE A 111 0.14 -2.17 -2.64
N SER A 112 -0.34 -2.99 -3.58
CA SER A 112 -1.54 -2.66 -4.37
C SER A 112 -2.77 -2.51 -3.47
N ARG A 113 -2.96 -3.42 -2.50
CA ARG A 113 -4.06 -3.34 -1.52
C ARG A 113 -3.95 -2.11 -0.63
N CYS A 114 -2.77 -1.82 -0.08
CA CYS A 114 -2.57 -0.66 0.78
C CYS A 114 -2.83 0.66 0.04
N ASN A 115 -2.36 0.76 -1.21
CA ASN A 115 -2.60 1.95 -2.03
C ASN A 115 -4.09 2.14 -2.34
N TYR A 116 -4.80 1.05 -2.64
CA TYR A 116 -6.24 1.09 -2.89
C TYR A 116 -7.05 1.41 -1.63
N ALA A 117 -6.73 0.78 -0.49
CA ALA A 117 -7.36 1.10 0.79
C ALA A 117 -7.18 2.59 1.16
N ARG A 118 -5.99 3.16 0.92
CA ARG A 118 -5.74 4.59 1.13
C ARG A 118 -6.58 5.47 0.21
N LEU A 119 -6.84 5.01 -1.03
CA LEU A 119 -7.73 5.70 -1.96
C LEU A 119 -9.18 5.68 -1.44
N CYS A 120 -9.70 4.51 -1.06
CA CYS A 120 -11.04 4.36 -0.48
C CYS A 120 -11.25 5.26 0.76
N LEU A 121 -10.25 5.31 1.65
CA LEU A 121 -10.29 6.21 2.80
C LEU A 121 -10.31 7.69 2.41
N ALA A 122 -9.56 8.09 1.38
CA ALA A 122 -9.54 9.47 0.88
C ALA A 122 -10.87 9.86 0.23
N GLU A 123 -11.60 8.90 -0.34
CA GLU A 123 -12.91 9.11 -0.99
C GLU A 123 -14.08 8.90 -0.02
N ASN A 124 -13.80 8.64 1.26
CA ASN A 124 -14.80 8.39 2.30
C ASN A 124 -15.68 7.16 2.04
N GLU A 125 -15.08 6.13 1.42
CA GLU A 125 -15.69 4.84 1.06
C GLU A 125 -15.00 3.67 1.82
N PRO A 126 -15.01 3.65 3.17
CA PRO A 126 -14.28 2.64 3.93
C PRO A 126 -14.79 1.20 3.75
N ASP A 127 -16.05 1.04 3.34
CA ASP A 127 -16.67 -0.28 3.10
C ASP A 127 -16.13 -0.99 1.86
N GLU A 128 -15.45 -0.26 0.96
CA GLU A 128 -14.83 -0.79 -0.27
C GLU A 128 -13.38 -1.29 -0.02
N ILE A 129 -12.88 -1.18 1.21
CA ILE A 129 -11.55 -1.69 1.58
C ILE A 129 -11.58 -3.24 1.61
N PRO A 130 -10.70 -3.92 0.84
CA PRO A 130 -10.69 -5.38 0.72
C PRO A 130 -9.99 -6.13 1.86
#